data_AF-A0AAD9KR15-F1
#
_entry.id   AF-A0AAD9KR15-F1
#
_cell.length_a   1.000
_cell.length_b   1.000
_cell.length_c   1.000
_cell.angle_alpha   90.00
_cell.angle_beta   90.00
_cell.angle_gamma   90.00
#
_symmetry.space_group_name_H-M   'P 1'
#
loop_
_entity.id
_entity.type
_entity.pdbx_description
1 polymer ?
#
loop_
_entity_poly.entity_id
_entity_poly.type
_entity_poly.pdbx_seq_one_letter_code
_entity_poly.pdbx_strand_id
1 'polypeptide(L)'
;MSPLSGFVLVVLLVAASCLSVQDSRRRTIRGFRVGAADRFSHGFGKRAEPLEDALAQRLGYPRISVGELARVLSRDVRIGYDFIKKYIDKNGDGYISDDELTPATTLY
;
A
#
# COMPACT_ATOMS: atom_id res chain seq x y z
N MET A 1 -60.31 39.33 -0.49
CA MET A 1 -59.22 38.46 -0.95
C MET A 1 -59.58 37.05 -0.54
N SER A 2 -59.86 36.15 -1.48
CA SER A 2 -60.29 34.79 -1.15
C SER A 2 -59.09 34.00 -0.59
N PRO A 3 -59.26 33.21 0.49
CA PRO A 3 -58.15 32.47 1.11
C PRO A 3 -57.50 31.46 0.15
N LEU A 4 -58.21 31.08 -0.91
CA LEU A 4 -57.74 30.18 -1.97
C LEU A 4 -56.62 30.82 -2.82
N SER A 5 -56.64 32.14 -3.05
CA SER A 5 -55.61 32.78 -3.87
C SER A 5 -54.24 32.81 -3.18
N GLY A 6 -54.22 32.92 -1.85
CA GLY A 6 -52.99 32.89 -1.07
C GLY A 6 -52.32 31.52 -1.08
N PHE A 7 -53.11 30.46 -0.95
CA PHE A 7 -52.60 29.08 -0.97
C PHE A 7 -51.93 28.73 -2.30
N VAL A 8 -52.54 29.11 -3.42
CA VAL A 8 -51.98 28.86 -4.77
C VAL A 8 -50.63 29.56 -4.95
N LEU A 9 -50.50 30.80 -4.47
CA LEU A 9 -49.22 31.53 -4.54
C LEU A 9 -48.12 30.88 -3.71
N VAL A 10 -48.44 30.38 -2.51
CA VAL A 10 -47.45 29.69 -1.66
C VAL A 10 -46.98 28.39 -2.30
N VAL A 11 -47.90 27.58 -2.84
CA VAL A 11 -47.54 26.33 -3.53
C VAL A 11 -46.65 26.62 -4.76
N LEU A 12 -46.98 27.66 -5.54
CA LEU A 12 -46.23 28.02 -6.73
C LEU A 12 -44.83 28.56 -6.40
N LEU A 13 -44.69 29.32 -5.30
CA LEU A 13 -43.40 29.81 -4.81
C LEU A 13 -42.48 28.67 -4.31
N VAL A 14 -43.06 27.68 -3.60
CA VAL A 14 -42.31 26.49 -3.14
C VAL A 14 -41.85 25.65 -4.33
N ALA A 15 -42.72 25.42 -5.32
CA ALA A 15 -42.37 24.68 -6.52
C ALA A 15 -41.23 25.33 -7.32
N ALA A 16 -41.27 26.66 -7.49
CA ALA A 16 -40.20 27.41 -8.15
C ALA A 16 -38.85 27.30 -7.41
N SER A 17 -38.89 27.32 -6.09
CA SER A 17 -37.69 27.20 -5.23
C SER A 17 -37.06 25.80 -5.32
N CYS A 18 -37.87 24.75 -5.42
CA CYS A 18 -37.40 23.37 -5.61
C CYS A 18 -36.69 23.15 -6.95
N LEU A 19 -37.17 23.81 -8.03
CA LEU A 19 -36.57 23.70 -9.37
C LEU A 19 -35.18 24.35 -9.43
N SER A 20 -34.99 25.51 -8.79
CA SER A 20 -33.72 26.26 -8.85
C SER A 20 -32.53 25.55 -8.16
N VAL A 21 -32.79 24.64 -7.22
CA VAL A 21 -31.73 23.91 -6.49
C VAL A 21 -31.09 22.82 -7.37
N GLN A 22 -31.79 22.29 -8.36
CA GLN A 22 -31.28 21.18 -9.18
C GLN A 22 -30.26 21.62 -10.24
N ASP A 23 -30.34 22.86 -10.75
CA ASP A 23 -29.43 23.33 -11.82
C ASP A 23 -28.01 23.66 -11.33
N SER A 24 -27.81 23.87 -10.02
CA SER A 24 -26.51 24.28 -9.47
C SER A 24 -25.49 23.13 -9.32
N ARG A 25 -25.86 21.87 -9.60
CA ARG A 25 -24.98 20.69 -9.43
C ARG A 25 -24.32 20.16 -10.70
N ARG A 26 -24.47 20.83 -11.85
CA ARG A 26 -23.85 20.40 -13.12
C ARG A 26 -22.65 21.25 -13.55
N ARG A 27 -21.75 21.59 -12.61
CA ARG A 27 -20.37 21.95 -12.97
C ARG A 27 -19.58 20.68 -13.23
N THR A 28 -19.74 20.17 -14.44
CA THR A 28 -18.97 19.03 -14.97
C THR A 28 -17.51 19.46 -15.11
N ILE A 29 -16.64 19.03 -14.20
CA ILE A 29 -15.18 19.14 -14.34
C ILE A 29 -14.77 18.15 -15.44
N ARG A 30 -14.87 18.60 -16.69
CA ARG A 30 -14.50 17.83 -17.88
C ARG A 30 -12.99 17.94 -18.09
N GLY A 31 -12.28 16.85 -17.77
CA GLY A 31 -11.36 16.29 -18.76
C GLY A 31 -9.85 16.57 -18.67
N PHE A 32 -9.23 16.67 -17.48
CA PHE A 32 -7.74 16.72 -17.44
C PHE A 32 -7.03 15.76 -16.49
N ARG A 33 -7.73 14.93 -15.70
CA ARG A 33 -7.05 14.08 -14.69
C ARG A 33 -7.20 12.57 -14.88
N VAL A 34 -8.07 12.11 -15.78
CA VAL A 34 -8.36 10.67 -15.91
C VAL A 34 -7.40 9.97 -16.89
N GLY A 35 -6.86 10.66 -17.91
CA GLY A 35 -5.98 10.04 -18.91
C GLY A 35 -4.51 9.91 -18.52
N ALA A 36 -4.02 10.66 -17.52
CA ALA A 36 -2.62 10.59 -17.11
C ALA A 36 -2.36 9.40 -16.17
N ALA A 37 -3.23 9.18 -15.18
CA ALA A 37 -3.08 8.08 -14.23
C ALA A 37 -3.13 6.70 -14.92
N ASP A 38 -3.93 6.57 -15.97
CA ASP A 38 -4.09 5.30 -16.70
C ASP A 38 -2.92 5.00 -17.66
N ARG A 39 -2.15 6.02 -18.05
CA ARG A 39 -0.94 5.86 -18.88
C ARG A 39 0.33 5.58 -18.09
N PHE A 40 0.31 5.72 -16.77
CA PHE A 40 1.45 5.40 -15.90
C PHE A 40 1.26 4.09 -15.12
N SER A 41 0.10 3.42 -15.22
CA SER A 41 -0.18 2.16 -14.51
C SER A 41 0.33 0.92 -15.25
N HIS A 42 0.68 1.04 -16.55
CA HIS A 42 1.09 -0.07 -17.39
C HIS A 42 2.60 -0.02 -17.68
N GLY A 43 3.41 -0.57 -16.77
CA GLY A 43 4.69 -1.17 -17.14
C GLY A 43 5.97 -0.54 -16.58
N PHE A 44 6.09 -0.37 -15.26
CA PHE A 44 7.41 -0.44 -14.59
C PHE A 44 7.62 -1.76 -13.83
N GLY A 45 6.86 -2.79 -14.19
CA GLY A 45 7.25 -4.16 -13.89
C GLY A 45 8.21 -4.64 -14.97
N LYS A 46 9.53 -4.64 -14.70
CA LYS A 46 10.49 -5.66 -15.19
C LYS A 46 11.91 -5.41 -14.64
N ARG A 47 12.22 -6.14 -13.55
CA ARG A 47 13.54 -6.66 -13.12
C ARG A 47 14.58 -5.65 -12.63
N ALA A 48 14.39 -5.16 -11.41
CA ALA A 48 15.46 -4.52 -10.63
C ALA A 48 16.41 -5.58 -10.03
N GLU A 49 17.16 -6.28 -10.89
CA GLU A 49 18.26 -7.16 -10.44
C GLU A 49 19.67 -6.61 -10.81
N PRO A 50 19.85 -5.60 -11.70
CA PRO A 50 21.16 -4.94 -11.86
C PRO A 50 21.31 -3.61 -11.10
N LEU A 51 20.21 -2.87 -10.85
CA LEU A 51 20.30 -1.51 -10.30
C LEU A 51 20.52 -1.51 -8.79
N GLU A 52 19.84 -2.38 -8.04
CA GLU A 52 20.09 -2.54 -6.60
C GLU A 52 21.50 -3.07 -6.35
N ASP A 53 21.99 -3.96 -7.22
CA ASP A 53 23.36 -4.44 -7.22
C ASP A 53 24.38 -3.34 -7.53
N ALA A 54 24.14 -2.53 -8.57
CA ALA A 54 24.99 -1.40 -8.91
C ALA A 54 24.96 -0.30 -7.84
N LEU A 55 23.81 -0.04 -7.21
CA LEU A 55 23.67 0.90 -6.11
C LEU A 55 24.33 0.38 -4.83
N ALA A 56 24.20 -0.91 -4.53
CA ALA A 56 24.86 -1.51 -3.38
C ALA A 56 26.38 -1.45 -3.51
N GLN A 57 26.90 -1.67 -4.72
CA GLN A 57 28.31 -1.55 -5.05
C GLN A 57 28.80 -0.09 -5.03
N ARG A 58 27.95 0.87 -5.46
CA ARG A 58 28.26 2.32 -5.40
C ARG A 58 28.18 2.92 -4.00
N LEU A 59 27.23 2.47 -3.19
CA LEU A 59 26.98 2.95 -1.83
C LEU A 59 27.85 2.21 -0.80
N GLY A 60 28.64 1.23 -1.24
CA GLY A 60 29.61 0.53 -0.40
C GLY A 60 28.97 -0.32 0.69
N TYR A 61 27.76 -0.85 0.46
CA TYR A 61 27.16 -1.76 1.43
C TYR A 61 28.01 -3.04 1.47
N PRO A 62 28.58 -3.41 2.63
CA PRO A 62 29.36 -4.63 2.76
C PRO A 62 28.43 -5.82 2.53
N ARG A 63 28.54 -6.43 1.34
CA ARG A 63 27.88 -7.70 1.04
C ARG A 63 28.70 -8.82 1.67
N ILE A 64 28.07 -9.53 2.58
CA ILE A 64 28.61 -10.76 3.18
C ILE A 64 27.97 -11.94 2.46
N SER A 65 28.78 -12.92 2.04
CA SER A 65 28.25 -14.14 1.43
C SER A 65 27.52 -14.98 2.48
N VAL A 66 26.55 -15.80 2.07
CA VAL A 66 25.82 -16.68 3.00
C VAL A 66 26.78 -17.59 3.79
N GLY A 67 27.81 -18.12 3.13
CA GLY A 67 28.82 -18.94 3.79
C GLY A 67 29.65 -18.17 4.82
N GLU A 68 29.96 -16.90 4.53
CA GLU A 68 30.68 -16.05 5.47
C GLU A 68 29.79 -15.65 6.67
N LEU A 69 28.51 -15.39 6.43
CA LEU A 69 27.54 -15.17 7.51
C LEU A 69 27.42 -16.40 8.40
N ALA A 70 27.33 -17.60 7.81
CA ALA A 70 27.31 -18.85 8.57
C ALA A 70 28.57 -19.01 9.43
N ARG A 71 29.76 -18.66 8.90
CA ARG A 71 31.00 -18.64 9.69
C ARG A 71 30.94 -17.66 10.86
N VAL A 72 30.48 -16.43 10.62
CA VAL A 72 30.35 -15.41 11.68
C VAL A 72 29.41 -15.90 12.78
N LEU A 73 28.24 -16.43 12.42
CA LEU A 73 27.28 -16.97 13.38
C LEU A 73 27.83 -18.18 14.15
N SER A 74 28.65 -19.02 13.51
CA SER A 74 29.26 -20.18 14.17
C SER A 74 30.41 -19.82 15.12
N ARG A 75 31.07 -18.68 14.89
CA ARG A 75 32.25 -18.25 15.66
C ARG A 75 31.87 -17.59 16.98
N ASP A 76 30.78 -16.82 16.99
CA ASP A 76 30.28 -16.14 18.18
C ASP A 76 28.87 -16.63 18.54
N VAL A 77 28.81 -17.41 19.62
CA VAL A 77 27.57 -18.00 20.14
C VAL A 77 26.54 -16.93 20.50
N ARG A 78 26.95 -15.73 20.92
CA ARG A 78 26.01 -14.66 21.31
C ARG A 78 25.31 -14.10 20.09
N ILE A 79 26.06 -13.85 19.02
CA ILE A 79 25.51 -13.38 17.74
C ILE A 79 24.60 -14.45 17.14
N GLY A 80 25.02 -15.72 17.19
CA GLY A 80 24.18 -16.85 16.77
C GLY A 80 22.86 -16.91 17.54
N TYR A 81 22.92 -16.79 18.86
CA TYR A 81 21.73 -16.80 19.72
C TYR A 81 20.79 -15.62 19.42
N ASP A 82 21.32 -14.39 19.34
CA ASP A 82 20.51 -13.20 19.04
C ASP A 82 19.89 -13.27 17.65
N PHE A 83 20.62 -13.85 16.68
CA PHE A 83 20.12 -14.07 15.33
C PHE A 83 18.96 -15.06 15.33
N ILE A 84 19.13 -16.22 15.99
CA ILE A 84 18.09 -17.24 16.13
C ILE A 84 16.85 -16.64 16.81
N LYS A 85 17.04 -15.96 17.94
CA LYS A 85 15.96 -15.35 18.70
C LYS A 85 15.17 -14.30 17.91
N LYS A 86 15.84 -13.56 17.02
CA LYS A 86 15.22 -12.47 16.27
C LYS A 86 14.56 -12.92 14.97
N TYR A 87 15.11 -13.93 14.31
CA TYR A 87 14.72 -14.30 12.95
C TYR A 87 14.16 -15.70 12.79
N ILE A 88 14.40 -16.61 13.75
CA ILE A 88 13.94 -18.00 13.69
C ILE A 88 12.85 -18.25 14.74
N ASP A 89 13.08 -17.88 15.99
CA ASP A 89 12.09 -17.91 17.08
C ASP A 89 11.07 -16.79 16.84
N LYS A 90 10.00 -17.10 16.08
CA LYS A 90 9.02 -16.11 15.63
C LYS A 90 8.05 -15.75 16.75
N ASN A 91 7.78 -16.70 17.63
CA ASN A 91 6.84 -16.53 18.73
C ASN A 91 7.49 -15.96 20.01
N GLY A 92 8.83 -15.98 20.10
CA GLY A 92 9.62 -15.43 21.19
C GLY A 92 9.58 -16.27 22.47
N ASP A 93 9.22 -17.55 22.39
CA ASP A 93 9.07 -18.44 23.54
C ASP A 93 10.39 -19.08 23.99
N GLY A 94 11.47 -18.89 23.22
CA GLY A 94 12.80 -19.42 23.50
C GLY A 94 13.00 -20.88 23.10
N TYR A 95 12.03 -21.49 22.43
CA TYR A 95 12.11 -22.79 21.78
C TYR A 95 11.97 -22.61 20.27
N ILE A 96 12.32 -23.64 19.51
CA ILE A 96 12.15 -23.64 18.06
C ILE A 96 11.31 -24.85 17.70
N SER A 97 10.14 -24.59 17.11
CA SER A 97 9.26 -25.63 16.58
C SER A 97 9.66 -26.06 15.17
N ASP A 98 9.20 -27.23 14.73
CA ASP A 98 9.47 -27.74 13.36
C ASP A 98 8.97 -26.78 12.27
N ASP A 99 7.84 -26.11 12.53
CA ASP A 99 7.24 -25.10 11.66
C ASP A 99 8.08 -23.81 11.55
N GLU A 100 8.91 -23.52 12.56
CA GLU A 100 9.82 -22.38 12.55
C GLU A 100 11.15 -22.70 11.85
N LEU A 101 11.63 -23.94 11.99
CA LEU A 101 12.83 -24.45 11.33
C LEU A 101 12.67 -24.61 9.83
N THR A 102 11.51 -25.11 9.41
CA THR A 102 11.17 -25.29 8.01
C THR A 102 9.98 -24.40 7.67
N PRO A 103 10.21 -23.14 7.21
CA PRO A 103 9.10 -22.37 6.67
C PRO A 103 8.52 -23.22 5.53
N ALA A 104 7.29 -23.71 5.72
CA ALA A 104 6.60 -24.63 4.83
C ALA A 104 6.93 -24.24 3.39
N THR A 105 7.86 -24.99 2.78
CA THR A 105 8.43 -24.62 1.50
C THR A 105 7.30 -24.82 0.51
N THR A 106 6.60 -23.74 0.25
CA THR A 106 5.48 -23.70 -0.65
C THR A 106 6.10 -23.68 -2.05
N LEU A 107 6.56 -24.85 -2.49
CA LEU A 107 6.94 -25.10 -3.87
C LEU A 107 5.62 -25.24 -4.64
N TYR A 108 5.11 -24.11 -5.15
CA TYR A 108 4.22 -24.08 -6.31
C TYR A 108 5.06 -23.87 -7.57
#